data_AF-A0A7S2L7S7-F1
#
_entry.id   AF-A0A7S2L7S7-F1
#
_cell.length_a   1.000
_cell.length_b   1.000
_cell.length_c   1.000
_cell.angle_alpha   90.00
_cell.angle_beta   90.00
_cell.angle_gamma   90.00
#
_symmetry.space_group_name_H-M   'P 1'
#
loop_
_entity.id
_entity.type
_entity.pdbx_description
1 polymer ?
#
loop_
_entity_poly.entity_id
_entity_poly.type
_entity_poly.pdbx_seq_one_letter_code
_entity_poly.pdbx_strand_id
1 'polypeptide(L)'
;SGGAAGDGSAKTMFSHNQGYMQALNSKDLWRQSMNAPGKALEDFMHKATGSWDCLCEICGKSMQRGAQDHVQSQNHWKTLWQVLQSQAGGVPPPQMAFAFNAEFRWVQRFDLAVGTFYFNHLTGGQE
;
A
#
# COMPACT_ATOMS: atom_id res chain seq x y z
N SER A 1 -13.28 7.88 38.31
CA SER A 1 -11.86 8.28 38.17
C SER A 1 -11.04 7.01 38.15
N GLY A 2 -10.26 6.61 37.16
CA GLY A 2 -9.81 7.16 35.88
C GLY A 2 -8.65 6.25 35.42
N GLY A 3 -8.47 6.08 34.11
CA GLY A 3 -7.34 5.37 33.50
C GLY A 3 -7.59 3.88 33.25
N ALA A 4 -7.29 3.28 32.10
CA ALA A 4 -6.34 3.67 31.06
C ALA A 4 -6.91 3.34 29.67
N ALA A 5 -6.84 4.30 28.75
CA ALA A 5 -6.90 4.02 27.32
C ALA A 5 -5.55 3.42 26.93
N GLY A 6 -5.56 2.15 26.52
CA GLY A 6 -4.39 1.51 25.94
C GLY A 6 -4.02 2.22 24.65
N ASP A 7 -2.80 2.75 24.60
CA ASP A 7 -2.13 3.16 23.38
C ASP A 7 -1.87 1.90 22.53
N GLY A 8 -2.87 1.53 21.74
CA GLY A 8 -2.77 0.51 20.71
C GLY A 8 -2.14 1.12 19.46
N SER A 9 -0.89 1.57 19.55
CA SER A 9 -0.12 1.90 18.36
C SER A 9 0.00 0.63 17.51
N ALA A 10 -0.81 0.56 16.45
CA ALA A 10 -0.80 -0.52 15.49
C ALA A 10 0.62 -0.68 14.97
N LYS A 11 1.18 -1.88 15.14
CA LYS A 11 2.57 -2.14 14.80
C LYS A 11 2.65 -2.30 13.30
N THR A 12 3.28 -1.34 12.63
CA THR A 12 3.56 -1.40 11.20
C THR A 12 4.24 -2.74 10.86
N MET A 13 3.59 -3.56 10.03
CA MET A 13 4.11 -4.87 9.62
C MET A 13 5.23 -4.75 8.59
N PHE A 14 5.18 -3.70 7.76
CA PHE A 14 6.20 -3.37 6.78
C PHE A 14 6.42 -1.86 6.76
N SER A 15 7.63 -1.40 7.07
CA SER A 15 7.92 0.03 7.16
C SER A 15 7.79 0.73 5.81
N HIS A 16 7.25 1.95 5.82
CA HIS A 16 7.18 2.78 4.63
C HIS A 16 8.57 3.06 4.04
N ASN A 17 8.66 3.02 2.71
CA ASN A 17 9.84 3.49 2.00
C ASN A 17 9.98 5.02 2.10
N GLN A 18 10.98 5.48 2.85
CA GLN A 18 11.30 6.91 3.00
C GLN A 18 11.74 7.56 1.67
N GLY A 19 12.24 6.76 0.73
CA GLY A 19 12.66 7.19 -0.61
C GLY A 19 11.55 7.16 -1.67
N TYR A 20 10.26 7.12 -1.29
CA TYR A 20 9.15 6.98 -2.25
C TYR A 20 9.14 8.07 -3.33
N MET A 21 9.51 9.30 -2.98
CA MET A 21 9.60 10.40 -3.96
C MET A 21 10.63 10.10 -5.05
N GLN A 22 11.80 9.58 -4.67
CA GLN A 22 12.81 9.17 -5.63
C GLN A 22 12.34 7.97 -6.46
N ALA A 23 11.62 7.03 -5.84
CA ALA A 23 11.06 5.88 -6.52
C ALA A 23 10.06 6.26 -7.61
N LEU A 24 9.28 7.32 -7.42
CA LEU A 24 8.31 7.81 -8.41
C LEU A 24 8.97 8.43 -9.66
N ASN A 25 10.24 8.83 -9.58
CA ASN A 25 10.93 9.51 -10.70
C ASN A 25 11.22 8.59 -11.89
N SER A 26 11.24 7.27 -11.68
CA SER A 26 11.42 6.34 -12.80
C SER A 26 10.77 4.99 -12.56
N LYS A 27 10.46 4.30 -13.65
CA LYS A 27 9.81 3.00 -13.59
C LYS A 27 10.67 1.93 -12.91
N ASP A 28 11.98 2.00 -13.06
CA ASP A 28 12.90 1.02 -12.50
C ASP A 28 13.12 1.22 -11.00
N LEU A 29 13.26 2.47 -10.55
CA LEU A 29 13.32 2.79 -9.13
C LEU A 29 12.01 2.39 -8.42
N TRP A 30 10.86 2.64 -9.06
CA TRP A 30 9.57 2.16 -8.57
C TRP A 30 9.52 0.64 -8.41
N ARG A 31 9.96 -0.08 -9.45
CA ARG A 31 9.97 -1.55 -9.43
C ARG A 31 10.80 -2.07 -8.25
N GLN A 32 12.00 -1.52 -8.07
CA GLN A 32 12.88 -1.87 -6.96
C GLN A 32 12.22 -1.57 -5.61
N SER A 33 11.63 -0.39 -5.44
CA SER A 33 11.00 0.00 -4.17
C SER A 33 9.80 -0.84 -3.79
N MET A 34 9.01 -1.29 -4.77
CA MET A 34 7.79 -2.07 -4.52
C MET A 34 8.02 -3.57 -4.48
N ASN A 35 9.25 -4.02 -4.68
CA ASN A 35 9.57 -5.44 -4.72
C ASN A 35 9.26 -6.16 -3.39
N ALA A 36 9.94 -5.73 -2.32
CA ALA A 36 9.74 -6.33 -1.01
C ALA A 36 8.34 -6.06 -0.42
N PRO A 37 7.77 -4.83 -0.50
CA PRO A 37 6.40 -4.58 -0.05
C PRO A 37 5.35 -5.44 -0.75
N GLY A 38 5.44 -5.58 -2.08
CA GLY A 38 4.49 -6.36 -2.86
C GLY A 38 4.54 -7.85 -2.53
N LYS A 39 5.75 -8.39 -2.29
CA LYS A 39 5.91 -9.77 -1.83
C LYS A 39 5.33 -9.98 -0.42
N ALA A 40 5.57 -9.03 0.49
CA ALA A 40 5.02 -9.09 1.84
C ALA A 40 3.48 -9.05 1.85
N LEU A 41 2.86 -8.22 1.00
CA LEU A 41 1.42 -8.21 0.80
C LEU A 41 0.90 -9.57 0.30
N GLU A 42 1.56 -10.15 -0.69
CA GLU A 42 1.19 -11.46 -1.24
C GLU A 42 1.24 -12.57 -0.19
N ASP A 43 2.34 -12.63 0.58
CA ASP A 43 2.52 -13.60 1.65
C ASP A 43 1.48 -13.44 2.76
N PHE A 44 1.17 -12.20 3.12
CA PHE A 44 0.13 -11.89 4.09
C PHE A 44 -1.25 -12.35 3.60
N MET A 45 -1.64 -12.00 2.38
CA MET A 45 -2.96 -12.37 1.83
C MET A 45 -3.10 -13.89 1.72
N HIS A 46 -2.05 -14.59 1.25
CA HIS A 46 -2.05 -16.04 1.18
C HIS A 46 -2.21 -16.68 2.57
N LYS A 47 -1.51 -16.17 3.59
CA LYS A 47 -1.64 -16.66 4.97
C LYS A 47 -3.02 -16.36 5.57
N ALA A 48 -3.58 -15.19 5.30
CA ALA A 48 -4.83 -14.74 5.89
C ALA A 48 -6.08 -15.36 5.23
N THR A 49 -6.02 -15.66 3.93
CA THR A 49 -7.20 -16.07 3.15
C THR A 49 -7.06 -17.42 2.45
N GLY A 50 -5.86 -18.00 2.40
CA GLY A 50 -5.56 -19.17 1.57
C GLY A 50 -5.44 -18.84 0.07
N SER A 51 -5.49 -17.56 -0.30
CA SER A 51 -5.34 -17.09 -1.68
C SER A 51 -4.44 -15.86 -1.74
N TRP A 52 -3.70 -15.72 -2.83
CA TRP A 52 -2.93 -14.50 -3.13
C TRP A 52 -3.75 -13.52 -4.01
N ASP A 53 -4.93 -13.94 -4.49
CA ASP A 53 -5.84 -13.11 -5.28
C ASP A 53 -6.49 -12.03 -4.42
N CYS A 54 -6.24 -10.78 -4.78
CA CYS A 54 -6.89 -9.63 -4.15
C CYS A 54 -7.16 -8.51 -5.16
N LEU A 55 -8.19 -7.71 -4.92
CA LEU A 55 -8.51 -6.55 -5.75
C LEU A 55 -7.45 -5.46 -5.51
N CYS A 56 -7.03 -4.75 -6.54
CA CYS A 56 -6.23 -3.53 -6.41
C CYS A 56 -7.14 -2.31 -6.63
N GLU A 57 -7.32 -1.47 -5.62
CA GLU A 57 -8.20 -0.28 -5.72
C GLU A 57 -7.64 0.81 -6.64
N ILE A 58 -6.31 0.89 -6.78
CA ILE A 58 -5.67 1.77 -7.75
C ILE A 58 -6.05 1.38 -9.17
N CYS A 59 -5.97 0.10 -9.49
CA CYS A 59 -6.17 -0.39 -10.85
C CYS A 59 -7.62 -0.78 -11.17
N GLY A 60 -8.46 -0.98 -10.15
CA GLY A 60 -9.81 -1.52 -10.28
C GLY A 60 -9.86 -2.96 -10.81
N LYS A 61 -8.82 -3.76 -10.57
CA LYS A 61 -8.67 -5.12 -11.14
C LYS A 61 -8.09 -6.09 -10.12
N SER A 62 -8.43 -7.37 -10.26
CA SER A 62 -7.84 -8.44 -9.47
C SER A 62 -6.35 -8.63 -9.78
N MET A 63 -5.55 -8.89 -8.76
CA MET A 63 -4.11 -9.14 -8.83
C MET A 63 -3.81 -10.62 -9.12
N GLN A 64 -4.38 -11.15 -10.22
CA GLN A 64 -4.32 -12.56 -10.66
C GLN A 64 -2.94 -13.13 -11.01
N ARG A 65 -1.85 -12.41 -10.75
CA ARG A 65 -0.48 -12.93 -10.89
C ARG A 65 0.36 -12.67 -9.63
N GLY A 66 -0.32 -12.47 -8.51
CA GLY A 66 0.30 -12.02 -7.29
C GLY A 66 0.38 -10.50 -7.18
N ALA A 67 0.42 -10.03 -5.93
CA ALA A 67 0.50 -8.61 -5.64
C ALA A 67 1.88 -8.05 -6.03
N GLN A 68 2.95 -8.84 -5.84
CA GLN A 68 4.32 -8.44 -6.13
C GLN A 68 4.49 -7.97 -7.59
N ASP A 69 4.09 -8.81 -8.54
CA ASP A 69 4.15 -8.52 -9.97
C ASP A 69 3.22 -7.35 -10.35
N HIS A 70 2.05 -7.27 -9.72
CA HIS A 70 1.05 -6.26 -10.03
C HIS A 70 1.52 -4.85 -9.65
N VAL A 71 1.92 -4.63 -8.39
CA VAL A 71 2.28 -3.29 -7.89
C VAL A 71 3.56 -2.76 -8.55
N GLN A 72 4.44 -3.67 -8.98
CA GLN A 72 5.64 -3.35 -9.75
C GLN A 72 5.37 -3.06 -11.22
N SER A 73 4.15 -3.27 -11.73
CA SER A 73 3.87 -3.12 -13.16
C SER A 73 3.89 -1.67 -13.62
N GLN A 74 4.14 -1.44 -14.92
CA GLN A 74 4.09 -0.09 -15.49
C GLN A 74 2.68 0.48 -15.46
N ASN A 75 1.67 -0.36 -15.69
CA ASN A 75 0.28 0.06 -15.65
C ASN A 75 -0.09 0.59 -14.26
N HIS A 76 0.22 -0.18 -13.21
CA HIS A 76 -0.05 0.24 -11.84
C HIS A 76 0.63 1.57 -11.50
N TRP A 77 1.92 1.73 -11.82
CA TRP A 77 2.66 2.97 -11.58
C TRP A 77 2.04 4.20 -12.28
N LYS A 78 1.60 4.05 -13.54
CA LYS A 78 0.91 5.13 -14.27
C LYS A 78 -0.45 5.47 -13.66
N THR A 79 -1.23 4.46 -13.29
CA THR A 79 -2.55 4.67 -12.68
C THR A 79 -2.42 5.30 -11.29
N LEU A 80 -1.43 4.90 -10.50
CA LEU A 80 -1.12 5.55 -9.23
C LEU A 80 -0.80 7.04 -9.43
N TRP A 81 0.03 7.39 -10.40
CA TRP A 81 0.30 8.80 -10.73
C TRP A 81 -0.97 9.61 -11.03
N GLN A 82 -1.93 9.03 -11.74
CA GLN A 82 -3.23 9.67 -12.01
C GLN A 82 -4.05 9.86 -10.72
N VAL A 83 -4.03 8.86 -9.83
CA VAL A 83 -4.67 8.96 -8.51
C VAL A 83 -4.04 10.09 -7.68
N LEU A 84 -2.71 10.17 -7.61
CA LEU A 84 -1.99 11.23 -6.90
C LEU A 84 -2.34 12.61 -7.47
N GLN A 85 -2.32 12.75 -8.80
CA GLN A 85 -2.64 14.01 -9.47
C GLN A 85 -4.09 14.45 -9.21
N SER A 86 -5.05 13.52 -9.27
CA SER A 86 -6.47 13.83 -9.11
C SER A 86 -6.89 14.10 -7.67
N GLN A 87 -6.33 13.36 -6.70
CA GLN A 87 -6.72 13.50 -5.30
C GLN A 87 -5.91 14.56 -4.55
N ALA A 88 -4.61 14.69 -4.84
CA ALA A 88 -3.68 15.53 -4.09
C ALA A 88 -3.04 16.65 -4.94
N GLY A 89 -3.39 16.77 -6.23
CA GLY A 89 -2.79 17.75 -7.13
C GLY A 89 -1.35 17.42 -7.54
N GLY A 90 -0.85 16.22 -7.19
CA GLY A 90 0.53 15.80 -7.40
C GLY A 90 0.99 14.81 -6.32
N VAL A 91 2.30 14.75 -6.08
CA VAL A 91 2.84 13.91 -4.98
C VAL A 91 2.49 14.56 -3.64
N PRO A 92 1.80 13.84 -2.72
CA PRO A 92 1.41 14.41 -1.42
C PRO A 92 2.63 14.63 -0.52
N PRO A 93 2.55 15.57 0.44
CA PRO A 93 3.61 15.80 1.40
C PRO A 93 3.79 14.57 2.33
N PRO A 94 4.98 14.39 2.95
CA PRO A 94 5.32 13.18 3.70
C PRO A 94 4.28 12.78 4.76
N GLN A 95 3.72 13.73 5.51
CA GLN A 95 2.74 13.39 6.55
C GLN A 95 1.48 12.69 5.98
N MET A 96 1.08 13.05 4.76
CA MET A 96 -0.06 12.42 4.08
C MET A 96 0.37 11.13 3.37
N ALA A 97 1.57 11.11 2.78
CA ALA A 97 2.09 9.95 2.07
C ALA A 97 2.25 8.73 2.98
N PHE A 98 2.62 8.93 4.25
CA PHE A 98 2.83 7.87 5.23
C PHE A 98 1.60 7.51 6.08
N ALA A 99 0.51 8.26 5.98
CA ALA A 99 -0.68 7.96 6.78
C ALA A 99 -1.42 6.71 6.25
N PHE A 100 -1.88 5.84 7.15
CA PHE A 100 -2.85 4.77 6.85
C PHE A 100 -4.29 5.29 6.96
N ASN A 101 -4.61 6.35 6.20
CA ASN A 101 -5.98 6.84 6.09
C ASN A 101 -6.63 6.28 4.80
N ALA A 102 -7.67 5.45 4.95
CA ALA A 102 -8.40 4.85 3.83
C ALA A 102 -9.16 5.87 2.95
N GLU A 103 -9.27 7.13 3.37
CA GLU A 103 -9.76 8.22 2.51
C GLU A 103 -8.75 8.56 1.40
N PHE A 104 -7.47 8.27 1.62
CA PHE A 104 -6.45 8.39 0.59
C PHE A 104 -6.50 7.17 -0.33
N ARG A 105 -6.75 7.41 -1.61
CA ARG A 105 -6.90 6.35 -2.62
C ARG A 105 -5.62 5.54 -2.85
N TRP A 106 -4.47 6.05 -2.42
CA TRP A 106 -3.21 5.31 -2.39
C TRP A 106 -3.04 4.42 -1.15
N VAL A 107 -4.01 4.39 -0.25
CA VAL A 107 -4.08 3.47 0.89
C VAL A 107 -5.26 2.55 0.66
N GLN A 108 -4.99 1.26 0.54
CA GLN A 108 -6.01 0.25 0.41
C GLN A 108 -6.24 -0.45 1.75
N ARG A 109 -7.51 -0.57 2.14
CA ARG A 109 -7.96 -1.32 3.31
C ARG A 109 -8.44 -2.71 2.88
N PHE A 110 -8.04 -3.73 3.61
CA PHE A 110 -8.51 -5.10 3.47
C PHE A 110 -9.20 -5.51 4.77
N ASP A 111 -10.49 -5.81 4.69
CA ASP A 111 -11.25 -6.36 5.81
C ASP A 111 -11.25 -7.89 5.71
N LEU A 112 -10.45 -8.54 6.56
CA LEU A 112 -10.22 -9.98 6.55
C LEU A 112 -10.76 -10.60 7.84
N ALA A 113 -10.95 -11.93 7.85
CA ALA A 113 -11.39 -12.64 9.04
C ALA A 113 -10.41 -12.49 10.23
N VAL A 114 -9.12 -12.29 9.94
CA VAL A 114 -8.05 -12.09 10.92
C VAL A 114 -7.93 -10.65 11.41
N GLY A 115 -8.72 -9.73 10.85
CA GLY A 115 -8.68 -8.30 11.17
C GLY A 115 -8.59 -7.42 9.93
N THR A 116 -8.45 -6.12 10.17
CA THR A 116 -8.21 -5.12 9.12
C THR A 116 -6.72 -5.02 8.84
N PHE A 117 -6.36 -4.95 7.56
CA PHE A 117 -5.00 -4.76 7.09
C PHE A 117 -4.95 -3.61 6.09
N TYR A 118 -3.89 -2.84 6.10
CA TYR A 118 -3.68 -1.72 5.19
C TYR A 118 -2.44 -1.92 4.33
N PHE A 119 -2.54 -1.54 3.06
CA PHE A 119 -1.41 -1.44 2.16
C PHE A 119 -1.35 -0.05 1.54
N ASN A 120 -0.23 0.64 1.75
CA ASN A 120 0.02 1.94 1.15
C ASN A 120 0.72 1.76 -0.20
N HIS A 121 -0.05 1.86 -1.29
CA HIS A 121 0.41 1.72 -2.67
C HIS A 121 1.47 2.75 -3.07
N LEU A 122 1.60 3.87 -2.36
CA LEU A 122 2.60 4.92 -2.65
C LEU A 122 3.98 4.60 -2.05
N THR A 123 3.99 4.03 -0.85
CA THR A 123 5.20 3.91 -0.01
C THR A 123 5.56 2.46 0.33
N GLY A 124 4.66 1.51 0.09
CA GLY A 124 4.82 0.10 0.45
C GLY A 124 4.60 -0.20 1.93
N GLY A 125 4.21 0.79 2.72
CA GLY A 125 3.92 0.59 4.14
C GLY A 125 2.74 -0.35 4.36
N GLN A 126 2.79 -1.14 5.44
CA GLN A 126 1.74 -2.08 5.85
C GLN A 126 1.44 -1.99 7.34
N GLU A 127 0.15 -2.05 7.70
CA GLU A 127 -0.37 -2.02 9.07
C GLU A 127 -1.49 -3.04 9.27
#